data_AF-A0A7S4ICQ2-F1
#
_entry.id   AF-A0A7S4ICQ2-F1
#
_cell.length_a   1.000
_cell.length_b   1.000
_cell.length_c   1.000
_cell.angle_alpha   90.00
_cell.angle_beta   90.00
_cell.angle_gamma   90.00
#
_symmetry.space_group_name_H-M   'P 1'
#
loop_
_entity.id
_entity.type
_entity.pdbx_description
1 polymer ?
#
loop_
_entity_poly.entity_id
_entity_poly.type
_entity_poly.pdbx_seq_one_letter_code
_entity_poly.pdbx_strand_id
1 'polypeptide(L)'
;AKPRRKNRKLDPFVGSGRTSSYHTRRGMSVHSLGRGSGPSACRSRAALHSFLVRFASQCYGPVMKSIKNEFRRDSVRLEEGDRAVFFRIVWFFCQWWRVWRIEGKGRHREIDGSDNGDGGGDGDSAKNSGAVGKLIFTMDVFTFNLVLNSTDTYHQRKKYGELAQAAVLYSEMMHLLWAMHSSRDSTEHVMALGLMDRLFYGSDPTDRLPKLLSRWTPGLHGREYLCDLVELTHVTLKLLDANAASCMASLDPDAPGVGGRRRGGKKGKSAAELRRQDAVARMNAIASEFDVQSYFAKKVASSHVVYMYTRLLSQYSVNAPRINQRVVALLVRLCRFTVARPEEEIEGAPPNPIAIKTTTLEPMLYSIQTLSVLNDVLNDDALRDDKEFDPLLNFASVILRHFAEAAERNPMLHVEILFKQPVPHRYCEMATNSYVTEELRMMAERELLLEEQRKMAEEEEREAQEEAAAQAAEGGDDGGERAAPEEEDDDEEQELEFVD
;
A
#
# COMPACT_ATOMS: atom_id res chain seq x y z
N ALA A 1 -0.89 -20.07 55.69
CA ALA A 1 -1.61 -19.26 54.69
C ALA A 1 -0.65 -18.27 54.03
N LYS A 2 -0.22 -18.55 52.80
CA LYS A 2 0.65 -17.66 51.99
C LYS A 2 -0.20 -17.02 50.89
N PRO A 3 -0.17 -15.70 50.68
CA PRO A 3 -0.96 -15.08 49.62
C PRO A 3 -0.33 -15.39 48.25
N ARG A 4 -1.16 -15.90 47.34
CA ARG A 4 -0.84 -16.11 45.93
C ARG A 4 -0.39 -14.79 45.29
N ARG A 5 0.86 -14.74 44.82
CA ARG A 5 1.33 -13.69 43.91
C ARG A 5 0.47 -13.76 42.65
N LYS A 6 -0.32 -12.71 42.40
CA LYS A 6 -0.95 -12.48 41.10
C LYS A 6 0.17 -12.29 40.07
N ASN A 7 0.14 -13.08 39.01
CA ASN A 7 1.01 -12.95 37.86
C ASN A 7 0.95 -11.52 37.33
N ARG A 8 2.04 -10.78 37.53
CA ARG A 8 2.29 -9.50 36.88
C ARG A 8 2.47 -9.82 35.40
N LYS A 9 1.41 -9.60 34.61
CA LYS A 9 1.46 -9.65 33.14
C LYS A 9 2.68 -8.82 32.73
N LEU A 10 3.54 -9.43 31.92
CA LEU A 10 4.78 -8.87 31.38
C LEU A 10 4.62 -7.37 31.10
N ASP A 11 5.42 -6.55 31.77
CA ASP A 11 5.43 -5.10 31.57
C ASP A 11 5.62 -4.81 30.07
N PRO A 12 4.68 -4.10 29.42
CA PRO A 12 4.79 -3.80 28.00
C PRO A 12 5.83 -2.71 27.84
N PHE A 13 6.90 -3.03 27.12
CA PHE A 13 7.71 -2.08 26.36
C PHE A 13 8.22 -0.86 27.14
N VAL A 14 9.47 -0.93 27.61
CA VAL A 14 10.17 0.19 28.22
C VAL A 14 10.36 1.29 27.18
N GLY A 15 9.44 2.26 27.16
CA GLY A 15 9.54 3.54 26.48
C GLY A 15 8.89 4.58 27.37
N SER A 16 9.58 5.71 27.58
CA SER A 16 9.21 6.80 28.50
C SER A 16 7.69 7.01 28.57
N GLY A 17 7.08 6.86 29.75
CA GLY A 17 5.63 6.84 30.00
C GLY A 17 4.81 8.07 29.57
N ARG A 18 4.83 8.37 28.27
CA ARG A 18 4.13 9.44 27.57
C ARG A 18 3.52 8.82 26.31
N THR A 19 2.55 7.93 26.48
CA THR A 19 1.80 7.40 25.33
C THR A 19 0.94 8.52 24.75
N SER A 20 1.06 8.76 23.44
CA SER A 20 0.23 9.73 22.77
C SER A 20 -1.22 9.22 22.86
N SER A 21 -2.13 10.07 23.32
CA SER A 21 -3.56 9.75 23.37
C SER A 21 -4.12 9.45 21.98
N TYR A 22 -3.37 9.76 20.93
CA TYR A 22 -3.70 9.50 19.55
C TYR A 22 -3.62 8.00 19.19
N HIS A 23 -2.63 7.25 19.70
CA HIS A 23 -2.46 5.83 19.31
C HIS A 23 -3.14 4.83 20.24
N THR A 24 -3.82 5.32 21.28
CA THR A 24 -4.40 4.50 22.35
C THR A 24 -5.92 4.55 22.34
N ARG A 25 -6.59 3.42 22.60
CA ARG A 25 -8.05 3.37 22.77
C ARG A 25 -8.51 4.34 23.86
N ARG A 26 -9.63 5.03 23.62
CA ARG A 26 -10.20 6.00 24.56
C ARG A 26 -10.52 5.28 25.88
N GLY A 27 -9.98 5.76 27.00
CA GLY A 27 -10.11 5.12 28.32
C GLY A 27 -8.93 4.25 28.75
N MET A 28 -7.99 3.90 27.85
CA MET A 28 -6.78 3.11 28.19
C MET A 28 -5.49 3.93 28.25
N SER A 29 -5.51 5.19 27.80
CA SER A 29 -4.42 6.12 28.05
C SER A 29 -4.51 6.62 29.49
N VAL A 30 -3.38 6.63 30.21
CA VAL A 30 -3.22 7.27 31.53
C VAL A 30 -3.62 8.77 31.48
N HIS A 31 -3.67 9.35 30.28
CA HIS A 31 -4.10 10.73 30.01
C HIS A 31 -5.47 10.85 29.33
N SER A 32 -6.31 9.81 29.38
CA SER A 32 -7.74 9.93 29.06
C SER A 32 -8.43 10.82 30.11
N LEU A 33 -8.18 12.13 30.03
CA LEU A 33 -9.00 13.23 30.58
C LEU A 33 -10.33 13.30 29.81
N GLY A 34 -11.00 12.15 29.69
CA GLY A 34 -12.22 11.98 28.91
C GLY A 34 -13.51 12.19 29.71
N ARG A 35 -13.44 12.37 31.03
CA ARG A 35 -14.64 12.62 31.86
C ARG A 35 -14.43 13.55 33.07
N GLY A 36 -13.32 14.28 33.12
CA GLY A 36 -12.98 15.13 34.28
C GLY A 36 -12.17 16.39 33.96
N SER A 37 -12.15 16.86 32.72
CA SER A 37 -11.55 18.16 32.38
C SER A 37 -12.48 19.26 32.92
N GLY A 38 -12.19 19.80 34.10
CA GLY A 38 -12.99 20.88 34.70
C GLY A 38 -13.14 22.09 33.77
N PRO A 39 -14.08 23.01 34.05
CA PRO A 39 -14.38 24.17 33.21
C PRO A 39 -13.14 25.00 32.83
N SER A 40 -12.15 25.08 33.72
CA SER A 40 -10.87 25.76 33.48
C SER A 40 -10.06 25.14 32.34
N ALA A 41 -9.99 23.81 32.26
CA ALA A 41 -9.24 23.13 31.20
C ALA A 41 -9.93 23.28 29.83
N CYS A 42 -11.26 23.34 29.79
CA CYS A 42 -12.01 23.67 28.57
C CYS A 42 -11.73 25.10 28.10
N ARG A 43 -11.70 26.09 29.02
CA ARG A 43 -11.33 27.48 28.70
C ARG A 43 -9.89 27.59 28.20
N SER A 44 -8.94 26.93 28.85
CA SER A 44 -7.53 26.92 28.41
C SER A 44 -7.38 26.30 27.02
N ARG A 45 -8.09 25.21 26.71
CA ARG A 45 -8.09 24.60 25.36
C ARG A 45 -8.67 25.54 24.30
N ALA A 46 -9.74 26.26 24.62
CA ALA A 46 -10.34 27.24 23.72
C ALA A 46 -9.42 28.44 23.48
N ALA A 47 -8.79 28.97 24.53
CA ALA A 47 -7.81 30.06 24.42
C ALA A 47 -6.58 29.63 23.59
N LEU A 48 -6.07 28.42 23.82
CA LEU A 48 -4.99 27.83 23.03
C LEU A 48 -5.40 27.70 21.57
N HIS A 49 -6.60 27.17 21.28
CA HIS A 49 -7.10 27.04 19.91
C HIS A 49 -7.17 28.40 19.21
N SER A 50 -7.70 29.43 19.88
CA SER A 50 -7.73 30.80 19.35
C SER A 50 -6.34 31.34 19.05
N PHE A 51 -5.37 31.13 19.95
CA PHE A 51 -3.98 31.48 19.73
C PHE A 51 -3.40 30.75 18.50
N LEU A 52 -3.63 29.44 18.37
CA LEU A 52 -3.10 28.65 17.26
C LEU A 52 -3.68 29.09 15.91
N VAL A 53 -4.96 29.43 15.84
CA VAL A 53 -5.57 30.00 14.62
C VAL A 53 -4.93 31.34 14.25
N ARG A 54 -4.69 32.22 15.23
CA ARG A 54 -4.02 33.50 14.99
C ARG A 54 -2.55 33.32 14.59
N PHE A 55 -1.83 32.45 15.28
CA PHE A 55 -0.42 32.18 14.99
C PHE A 55 -0.25 31.53 13.61
N ALA A 56 -1.05 30.52 13.29
CA ALA A 56 -1.05 29.88 11.97
C ALA A 56 -1.38 30.88 10.86
N SER A 57 -2.28 31.84 11.12
CA SER A 57 -2.66 32.84 10.14
C SER A 57 -1.64 33.96 9.96
N GLN A 58 -1.00 34.46 11.02
CA GLN A 58 -0.19 35.69 10.95
C GLN A 58 1.32 35.45 11.06
N CYS A 59 1.74 34.42 11.81
CA CYS A 59 3.13 34.29 12.24
C CYS A 59 3.84 33.04 11.73
N TYR A 60 3.11 31.95 11.45
CA TYR A 60 3.70 30.65 11.13
C TYR A 60 4.64 30.72 9.92
N GLY A 61 4.21 31.32 8.81
CA GLY A 61 5.02 31.44 7.60
C GLY A 61 6.36 32.17 7.83
N PRO A 62 6.36 33.43 8.32
CA PRO A 62 7.58 34.17 8.62
C PRO A 62 8.50 33.46 9.61
N VAL A 63 7.96 32.91 10.70
CA VAL A 63 8.74 32.20 11.73
C VAL A 63 9.39 30.95 11.15
N MET A 64 8.62 30.10 10.47
CA MET A 64 9.16 28.87 9.87
C MET A 64 10.18 29.19 8.77
N LYS A 65 9.97 30.24 7.97
CA LYS A 65 10.94 30.67 6.95
C LYS A 65 12.26 31.12 7.58
N SER A 66 12.20 31.90 8.66
CA SER A 66 13.40 32.36 9.39
C SER A 66 14.17 31.17 9.97
N ILE A 67 13.50 30.28 10.71
CA ILE A 67 14.13 29.10 11.32
C ILE A 67 14.73 28.17 10.24
N LYS A 68 13.99 27.93 9.14
CA LYS A 68 14.49 27.12 8.03
C LYS A 68 15.72 27.71 7.37
N ASN A 69 15.82 29.04 7.29
CA ASN A 69 17.01 29.69 6.73
C ASN A 69 18.25 29.51 7.62
N GLU A 70 18.08 29.49 8.95
CA GLU A 70 19.17 29.14 9.86
C GLU A 70 19.63 27.69 9.65
N PHE A 71 18.69 26.75 9.51
CA PHE A 71 19.01 25.34 9.17
C PHE A 71 19.64 25.18 7.77
N ARG A 72 19.26 26.01 6.79
CA ARG A 72 19.89 25.98 5.44
C ARG A 72 21.33 26.44 5.45
N ARG A 73 21.68 27.33 6.38
CA ARG A 73 23.02 27.92 6.50
C ARG A 73 23.93 27.16 7.46
N ASP A 74 23.41 26.10 8.09
CA ASP A 74 24.05 25.41 9.22
C ASP A 74 24.66 26.43 10.21
N SER A 75 23.81 27.39 10.60
CA SER A 75 24.19 28.51 11.45
C SER A 75 24.83 28.04 12.76
N VAL A 76 25.92 28.70 13.16
CA VAL A 76 26.63 28.44 14.44
C VAL A 76 25.72 28.66 15.65
N ARG A 77 24.59 29.35 15.46
CA ARG A 77 23.57 29.58 16.50
C ARG A 77 22.72 28.35 16.82
N LEU A 78 22.78 27.30 15.99
CA LEU A 78 21.97 26.10 16.18
C LEU A 78 22.63 25.14 17.18
N GLU A 79 21.86 24.73 18.17
CA GLU A 79 22.27 23.74 19.17
C GLU A 79 21.85 22.31 18.76
N GLU A 80 22.48 21.29 19.36
CA GLU A 80 22.22 19.88 19.04
C GLU A 80 20.78 19.40 19.33
N GLY A 81 19.98 20.18 20.07
CA GLY A 81 18.57 19.91 20.37
C GLY A 81 17.56 20.68 19.51
N ASP A 82 17.97 21.75 18.84
CA ASP A 82 17.05 22.68 18.16
C ASP A 82 16.28 22.00 17.03
N ARG A 83 16.92 21.03 16.36
CA ARG A 83 16.30 20.27 15.29
C ARG A 83 15.11 19.44 15.80
N ALA A 84 15.25 18.81 16.96
CA ALA A 84 14.17 18.03 17.57
C ALA A 84 13.02 18.93 18.04
N VAL A 85 13.33 20.12 18.56
CA VAL A 85 12.32 21.13 18.95
C VAL A 85 11.59 21.65 17.73
N PHE A 86 12.31 21.99 16.65
CA PHE A 86 11.71 22.37 15.38
C PHE A 86 10.77 21.29 14.86
N PHE A 87 11.19 20.02 14.87
CA PHE A 87 10.34 18.92 14.44
C PHE A 87 9.08 18.77 15.30
N ARG A 88 9.17 19.00 16.62
CA ARG A 88 8.00 19.00 17.52
C ARG A 88 7.03 20.12 17.19
N ILE A 89 7.52 21.33 16.93
CA ILE A 89 6.68 22.47 16.60
C ILE A 89 5.92 22.21 15.29
N VAL A 90 6.64 21.81 14.23
CA VAL A 90 6.01 21.51 12.94
C VAL A 90 5.01 20.38 13.09
N TRP A 91 5.40 19.27 13.75
CA TRP A 91 4.51 18.15 14.02
C TRP A 91 3.22 18.58 14.73
N PHE A 92 3.34 19.39 15.78
CA PHE A 92 2.20 19.86 16.57
C PHE A 92 1.22 20.67 15.71
N PHE A 93 1.72 21.60 14.89
CA PHE A 93 0.86 22.41 14.01
C PHE A 93 0.22 21.56 12.90
N CYS A 94 0.96 20.62 12.32
CA CYS A 94 0.45 19.68 11.34
C CYS A 94 -0.68 18.82 11.92
N GLN A 95 -0.47 18.24 13.10
CA GLN A 95 -1.45 17.39 13.77
C GLN A 95 -2.67 18.19 14.22
N TRP A 96 -2.46 19.36 14.84
CA TRP A 96 -3.54 20.26 15.27
C TRP A 96 -4.45 20.60 14.09
N TRP A 97 -3.86 20.99 12.96
CA TRP A 97 -4.61 21.36 11.77
C TRP A 97 -5.37 20.16 11.19
N ARG A 98 -4.75 18.97 11.16
CA ARG A 98 -5.40 17.73 10.69
C ARG A 98 -6.62 17.37 11.54
N VAL A 99 -6.49 17.39 12.87
CA VAL A 99 -7.61 17.12 13.78
C VAL A 99 -8.70 18.18 13.65
N TRP A 100 -8.33 19.45 13.60
CA TRP A 100 -9.28 20.55 13.42
C TRP A 100 -10.08 20.44 12.11
N ARG A 101 -9.45 19.95 11.03
CA ARG A 101 -10.13 19.68 9.75
C ARG A 101 -11.09 18.49 9.83
N ILE A 102 -10.67 17.39 10.46
CA ILE A 102 -11.48 16.17 10.61
C ILE A 102 -12.74 16.45 11.46
N GLU A 103 -12.61 17.28 12.50
CA GLU A 103 -13.73 17.67 13.38
C GLU A 103 -14.75 18.64 12.72
N GLY A 104 -14.65 18.91 11.42
CA GLY A 104 -15.69 19.58 10.63
C GLY A 104 -15.91 21.07 10.92
N LYS A 105 -15.33 21.63 11.98
CA LYS A 105 -15.41 23.07 12.32
C LYS A 105 -14.67 23.99 11.33
N GLY A 106 -13.93 23.42 10.38
CA GLY A 106 -13.33 24.13 9.25
C GLY A 106 -14.19 24.19 7.97
N ARG A 107 -15.28 23.42 7.85
CA ARG A 107 -16.17 23.45 6.66
C ARG A 107 -17.38 24.36 6.81
N HIS A 108 -17.85 24.61 8.04
CA HIS A 108 -19.14 25.24 8.28
C HIS A 108 -19.17 26.77 8.13
N ARG A 109 -18.08 27.40 7.66
CA ARG A 109 -18.02 28.86 7.45
C ARG A 109 -17.89 29.27 5.98
N GLU A 110 -17.88 28.32 5.05
CA GLU A 110 -17.78 28.61 3.61
C GLU A 110 -19.13 28.58 2.87
N ILE A 111 -20.25 28.22 3.53
CA ILE A 111 -21.57 28.09 2.85
C ILE A 111 -22.59 29.18 3.24
N ASP A 112 -22.54 29.79 4.43
CA ASP A 112 -23.47 30.87 4.82
C ASP A 112 -22.87 32.27 4.64
N GLY A 113 -22.50 32.59 3.41
CA GLY A 113 -21.93 33.88 3.02
C GLY A 113 -22.62 34.51 1.81
N SER A 114 -23.93 34.29 1.63
CA SER A 114 -24.76 35.16 0.81
C SER A 114 -25.81 35.80 1.72
N ASP A 115 -25.59 37.05 2.12
CA ASP A 115 -26.46 38.14 1.66
C ASP A 115 -25.91 39.51 2.11
N ASN A 116 -25.88 40.44 1.14
CA ASN A 116 -25.83 41.91 1.21
C ASN A 116 -24.92 42.65 2.21
N GLY A 117 -23.94 43.36 1.65
CA GLY A 117 -23.18 44.42 2.32
C GLY A 117 -22.16 45.09 1.40
N ASP A 118 -22.63 46.09 0.67
CA ASP A 118 -21.87 47.09 -0.08
C ASP A 118 -20.75 47.75 0.78
N GLY A 119 -19.58 47.99 0.18
CA GLY A 119 -18.45 48.66 0.84
C GLY A 119 -17.08 48.23 0.32
N GLY A 120 -16.56 48.97 -0.66
CA GLY A 120 -15.20 48.80 -1.18
C GLY A 120 -14.11 49.03 -0.12
N GLY A 121 -13.04 48.23 -0.21
CA GLY A 121 -11.81 48.41 0.57
C GLY A 121 -10.86 47.22 0.45
N ASP A 122 -9.74 47.45 -0.25
CA ASP A 122 -8.48 46.68 -0.28
C ASP A 122 -8.54 45.15 -0.25
N GLY A 123 -8.53 44.57 -1.45
CA GLY A 123 -8.31 43.15 -1.68
C GLY A 123 -6.83 42.78 -1.69
N ASP A 124 -6.36 42.11 -0.63
CA ASP A 124 -5.29 41.10 -0.79
C ASP A 124 -5.15 40.05 0.35
N SER A 125 -6.02 40.02 1.37
CA SER A 125 -5.82 39.13 2.54
C SER A 125 -6.74 37.89 2.62
N ALA A 126 -7.66 37.69 1.67
CA ALA A 126 -8.70 36.65 1.77
C ALA A 126 -8.58 35.45 0.80
N LYS A 127 -7.51 35.35 -0.01
CA LYS A 127 -7.41 34.32 -1.08
C LYS A 127 -6.67 33.02 -0.73
N ASN A 128 -6.18 32.82 0.50
CA ASN A 128 -5.43 31.62 0.89
C ASN A 128 -6.22 30.67 1.82
N SER A 129 -7.45 30.29 1.45
CA SER A 129 -8.18 29.16 2.08
C SER A 129 -7.90 27.85 1.34
N GLY A 130 -6.63 27.51 1.16
CA GLY A 130 -6.23 26.22 0.60
C GLY A 130 -6.51 25.08 1.58
N ALA A 131 -6.60 23.85 1.10
CA ALA A 131 -6.79 22.65 1.90
C ALA A 131 -5.61 22.32 2.81
N VAL A 132 -4.50 23.06 2.82
CA VAL A 132 -3.43 23.06 3.84
C VAL A 132 -3.19 24.47 4.41
N GLY A 133 -3.71 25.49 3.72
CA GLY A 133 -3.62 26.88 4.12
C GLY A 133 -2.16 27.32 4.26
N LYS A 134 -1.82 27.89 5.42
CA LYS A 134 -0.49 28.47 5.66
C LYS A 134 0.54 27.47 6.19
N LEU A 135 0.19 26.19 6.36
CA LEU A 135 1.18 25.14 6.68
C LEU A 135 2.05 24.73 5.50
N ILE A 136 1.74 25.26 4.31
CA ILE A 136 2.49 24.99 3.09
C ILE A 136 3.97 25.40 3.16
N PHE A 137 4.32 26.36 4.02
CA PHE A 137 5.70 26.79 4.22
C PHE A 137 6.62 25.70 4.79
N THR A 138 6.05 24.65 5.40
CA THR A 138 6.79 23.48 5.90
C THR A 138 6.59 22.24 5.02
N MET A 139 5.80 22.35 3.94
CA MET A 139 5.57 21.32 2.94
C MET A 139 6.40 21.61 1.67
N ASP A 140 7.72 21.67 1.81
CA ASP A 140 8.64 21.84 0.69
C ASP A 140 9.73 20.76 0.68
N VAL A 141 10.40 20.60 -0.48
CA VAL A 141 11.45 19.61 -0.70
C VAL A 141 12.57 19.72 0.35
N PHE A 142 12.94 20.95 0.73
CA PHE A 142 13.96 21.17 1.75
C PHE A 142 13.55 20.59 3.11
N THR A 143 12.32 20.82 3.55
CA THR A 143 11.84 20.33 4.85
C THR A 143 11.75 18.81 4.85
N PHE A 144 11.27 18.20 3.75
CA PHE A 144 11.29 16.74 3.58
C PHE A 144 12.72 16.19 3.68
N ASN A 145 13.66 16.75 2.92
CA ASN A 145 15.07 16.32 2.97
C ASN A 145 15.69 16.50 4.36
N LEU A 146 15.40 17.61 5.04
CA LEU A 146 15.88 17.86 6.40
C LEU A 146 15.38 16.78 7.37
N VAL A 147 14.10 16.40 7.31
CA VAL A 147 13.52 15.34 8.14
C VAL A 147 14.11 13.98 7.78
N LEU A 148 14.13 13.62 6.50
CA LEU A 148 14.63 12.33 6.00
C LEU A 148 16.11 12.12 6.34
N ASN A 149 16.98 13.10 6.10
CA ASN A 149 18.40 13.02 6.47
C ASN A 149 18.61 12.95 7.99
N SER A 150 17.72 13.57 8.76
CA SER A 150 17.78 13.49 10.22
C SER A 150 17.39 12.10 10.72
N THR A 151 16.52 11.37 10.03
CA THR A 151 16.24 9.97 10.41
C THR A 151 17.47 9.07 10.30
N ASP A 152 18.26 9.22 9.22
CA ASP A 152 19.52 8.48 9.05
C ASP A 152 20.54 8.90 10.12
N THR A 153 20.67 10.21 10.38
CA THR A 153 21.59 10.74 11.39
C THR A 153 21.25 10.26 12.80
N TYR A 154 19.97 10.31 13.20
CA TYR A 154 19.54 9.88 14.54
C TYR A 154 19.67 8.37 14.72
N HIS A 155 19.44 7.59 13.66
CA HIS A 155 19.71 6.16 13.69
C HIS A 155 21.20 5.86 13.90
N GLN A 156 22.09 6.50 13.14
CA GLN A 156 23.55 6.33 13.29
C GLN A 156 24.05 6.73 14.69
N ARG A 157 23.51 7.81 15.25
CA ARG A 157 23.83 8.29 16.61
C ARG A 157 23.10 7.54 17.72
N LYS A 158 22.28 6.53 17.40
CA LYS A 158 21.45 5.75 18.35
C LYS A 158 20.53 6.63 19.22
N LYS A 159 20.11 7.77 18.68
CA LYS A 159 19.18 8.74 19.31
C LYS A 159 17.74 8.36 18.99
N TYR A 160 17.25 7.29 19.62
CA TYR A 160 15.95 6.68 19.27
C TYR A 160 14.73 7.57 19.61
N GLY A 161 14.84 8.47 20.60
CA GLY A 161 13.78 9.42 20.94
C GLY A 161 13.58 10.49 19.86
N GLU A 162 14.68 11.06 19.38
CA GLU A 162 14.68 12.03 18.29
C GLU A 162 14.34 11.38 16.93
N LEU A 163 14.76 10.12 16.72
CA LEU A 163 14.32 9.32 15.59
C LEU A 163 12.79 9.15 15.57
N ALA A 164 12.20 8.86 16.73
CA ALA A 164 10.75 8.76 16.84
C ALA A 164 10.05 10.08 16.53
N GLN A 165 10.61 11.20 17.00
CA GLN A 165 10.09 12.54 16.66
C GLN A 165 10.17 12.86 15.17
N ALA A 166 11.25 12.45 14.49
CA ALA A 166 11.40 12.64 13.06
C ALA A 166 10.42 11.77 12.26
N ALA A 167 10.21 10.51 12.67
CA ALA A 167 9.27 9.61 12.02
C ALA A 167 7.81 10.04 12.20
N VAL A 168 7.42 10.51 13.39
CA VAL A 168 6.06 11.04 13.59
C VAL A 168 5.83 12.30 12.75
N LEU A 169 6.81 13.21 12.67
CA LEU A 169 6.70 14.37 11.78
C LEU A 169 6.57 13.92 10.31
N TYR A 170 7.38 12.97 9.88
CA TYR A 170 7.29 12.43 8.52
C TYR A 170 5.90 11.84 8.24
N SER A 171 5.32 11.11 9.21
CA SER A 171 3.95 10.59 9.09
C SER A 171 2.92 11.72 8.93
N GLU A 172 3.02 12.83 9.68
CA GLU A 172 2.09 13.96 9.56
C GLU A 172 2.28 14.72 8.24
N MET A 173 3.52 14.88 7.79
CA MET A 173 3.83 15.47 6.48
C MET A 173 3.22 14.64 5.35
N MET A 174 3.25 13.31 5.44
CA MET A 174 2.57 12.45 4.46
C MET A 174 1.04 12.57 4.51
N HIS A 175 0.44 12.73 5.70
CA HIS A 175 -1.01 13.00 5.80
C HIS A 175 -1.39 14.36 5.19
N LEU A 176 -0.56 15.38 5.39
CA LEU A 176 -0.73 16.69 4.77
C LEU A 176 -0.55 16.62 3.25
N LEU A 177 0.43 15.86 2.77
CA LEU A 177 0.63 15.63 1.34
C LEU A 177 -0.59 14.96 0.71
N TRP A 178 -1.17 13.95 1.36
CA TRP A 178 -2.43 13.35 0.93
C TRP A 178 -3.59 14.35 0.94
N ALA A 179 -3.67 15.21 1.95
CA ALA A 179 -4.65 16.30 2.01
C ALA A 179 -4.51 17.32 0.86
N MET A 180 -3.28 17.65 0.45
CA MET A 180 -2.98 18.52 -0.70
C MET A 180 -3.32 17.83 -2.03
N HIS A 181 -3.00 16.55 -2.16
CA HIS A 181 -3.30 15.76 -3.36
C HIS A 181 -4.82 15.65 -3.57
N SER A 182 -5.59 15.38 -2.52
CA SER A 182 -7.06 15.31 -2.57
C SER A 182 -7.75 16.68 -2.48
N SER A 183 -6.99 17.78 -2.53
CA SER A 183 -7.57 19.13 -2.50
C SER A 183 -8.23 19.50 -3.84
N ARG A 184 -9.17 20.44 -3.80
CA ARG A 184 -9.76 21.04 -5.01
C ARG A 184 -8.93 22.20 -5.56
N ASP A 185 -7.95 22.68 -4.80
CA ASP A 185 -7.09 23.78 -5.19
C ASP A 185 -6.01 23.26 -6.14
N SER A 186 -6.04 23.75 -7.38
CA SER A 186 -5.07 23.41 -8.42
C SER A 186 -3.63 23.66 -7.98
N THR A 187 -3.38 24.72 -7.19
CA THR A 187 -2.02 25.05 -6.76
C THR A 187 -1.48 24.03 -5.75
N GLU A 188 -2.27 23.65 -4.75
CA GLU A 188 -1.92 22.63 -3.77
C GLU A 188 -1.77 21.25 -4.40
N HIS A 189 -2.64 20.92 -5.35
CA HIS A 189 -2.54 19.67 -6.10
C HIS A 189 -1.25 19.61 -6.93
N VAL A 190 -0.89 20.67 -7.67
CA VAL A 190 0.38 20.73 -8.43
C VAL A 190 1.59 20.65 -7.51
N MET A 191 1.56 21.30 -6.35
CA MET A 191 2.64 21.20 -5.35
C MET A 191 2.75 19.78 -4.77
N ALA A 192 1.63 19.10 -4.53
CA ALA A 192 1.62 17.72 -4.08
C ALA A 192 2.27 16.80 -5.12
N LEU A 193 1.89 16.93 -6.41
CA LEU A 193 2.51 16.16 -7.50
C LEU A 193 4.02 16.42 -7.60
N GLY A 194 4.45 17.68 -7.49
CA GLY A 194 5.88 18.02 -7.52
C GLY A 194 6.68 17.46 -6.32
N LEU A 195 6.05 17.33 -5.15
CA LEU A 195 6.66 16.65 -4.00
C LEU A 195 6.69 15.13 -4.19
N MET A 196 5.63 14.54 -4.72
CA MET A 196 5.56 13.11 -5.02
C MET A 196 6.61 12.69 -6.04
N ASP A 197 6.78 13.48 -7.10
CA ASP A 197 7.84 13.30 -8.10
C ASP A 197 9.22 13.19 -7.44
N ARG A 198 9.56 14.08 -6.52
CA ARG A 198 10.85 14.06 -5.81
C ARG A 198 10.97 12.98 -4.74
N LEU A 199 9.86 12.54 -4.15
CA LEU A 199 9.86 11.51 -3.12
C LEU A 199 9.97 10.10 -3.71
N PHE A 200 9.23 9.81 -4.78
CA PHE A 200 9.02 8.45 -5.27
C PHE A 200 9.50 8.21 -6.70
N TYR A 201 9.38 9.19 -7.60
CA TYR A 201 9.54 8.98 -9.04
C TYR A 201 10.88 9.47 -9.60
N GLY A 202 11.62 10.29 -8.84
CA GLY A 202 12.94 10.76 -9.24
C GLY A 202 13.96 9.64 -9.39
N SER A 203 15.02 9.90 -10.16
CA SER A 203 16.12 8.96 -10.38
C SER A 203 16.82 8.50 -9.09
N ASP A 204 16.82 9.34 -8.06
CA ASP A 204 17.20 8.98 -6.69
C ASP A 204 16.01 9.27 -5.75
N PRO A 205 15.12 8.30 -5.52
CA PRO A 205 13.95 8.50 -4.68
C PRO A 205 14.40 8.77 -3.24
N THR A 206 13.97 9.91 -2.71
CA THR A 206 14.36 10.35 -1.37
C THR A 206 13.66 9.58 -0.26
N ASP A 207 12.64 8.78 -0.58
CA ASP A 207 11.91 7.95 0.37
C ASP A 207 12.84 7.12 1.29
N ARG A 208 12.57 7.21 2.60
CA ARG A 208 13.28 6.48 3.65
C ARG A 208 12.39 5.49 4.38
N LEU A 209 11.11 5.39 4.04
CA LEU A 209 10.16 4.45 4.65
C LEU A 209 10.71 3.00 4.65
N PRO A 210 11.21 2.44 3.53
CA PRO A 210 11.71 1.05 3.52
C PRO A 210 12.87 0.82 4.49
N LYS A 211 13.75 1.83 4.65
CA LYS A 211 14.88 1.78 5.60
C LYS A 211 14.38 1.86 7.05
N LEU A 212 13.36 2.67 7.34
CA LEU A 212 12.77 2.75 8.68
C LEU A 212 12.09 1.43 9.07
N LEU A 213 11.38 0.80 8.13
CA LEU A 213 10.75 -0.50 8.34
C LEU A 213 11.79 -1.61 8.59
N SER A 214 12.89 -1.65 7.84
CA SER A 214 13.91 -2.69 7.99
C SER A 214 14.81 -2.53 9.22
N ARG A 215 14.98 -1.30 9.71
CA ARG A 215 15.80 -0.99 10.90
C ARG A 215 15.03 -1.12 12.21
N TRP A 216 13.73 -1.35 12.16
CA TRP A 216 12.96 -1.56 13.38
C TRP A 216 13.48 -2.80 14.11
N THR A 217 13.49 -2.74 15.43
CA THR A 217 13.95 -3.85 16.27
C THR A 217 13.12 -3.85 17.54
N PRO A 218 12.57 -5.02 17.95
CA PRO A 218 11.79 -5.11 19.17
C PRO A 218 12.65 -4.73 20.38
N GLY A 219 12.09 -3.90 21.27
CA GLY A 219 12.73 -3.48 22.53
C GLY A 219 13.60 -2.24 22.43
N LEU A 220 14.05 -1.83 21.23
CA LEU A 220 14.83 -0.59 21.05
C LEU A 220 13.96 0.64 20.78
N HIS A 221 12.91 0.46 19.98
CA HIS A 221 12.01 1.54 19.62
C HIS A 221 10.82 1.58 20.59
N GLY A 222 10.10 2.70 20.68
CA GLY A 222 8.88 2.84 21.49
C GLY A 222 7.61 2.38 20.75
N ARG A 223 6.52 2.08 21.48
CA ARG A 223 5.27 1.57 20.87
C ARG A 223 4.68 2.61 19.92
N GLU A 224 4.72 3.86 20.34
CA GLU A 224 4.23 5.01 19.57
C GLU A 224 4.96 5.10 18.22
N TYR A 225 6.28 4.89 18.21
CA TYR A 225 7.06 4.84 16.96
C TYR A 225 6.56 3.76 16.00
N LEU A 226 6.20 2.59 16.54
CA LEU A 226 5.65 1.51 15.73
C LEU A 226 4.27 1.89 15.16
N CYS A 227 3.41 2.52 15.95
CA CYS A 227 2.15 3.07 15.45
C CYS A 227 2.39 4.10 14.33
N ASP A 228 3.35 5.01 14.51
CA ASP A 228 3.71 6.03 13.52
C ASP A 228 4.21 5.41 12.19
N LEU A 229 5.01 4.34 12.26
CA LEU A 229 5.45 3.60 11.07
C LEU A 229 4.28 2.96 10.33
N VAL A 230 3.34 2.34 11.05
CA VAL A 230 2.13 1.76 10.45
C VAL A 230 1.27 2.84 9.79
N GLU A 231 1.10 3.99 10.46
CA GLU A 231 0.39 5.13 9.90
C GLU A 231 1.05 5.63 8.61
N LEU A 232 2.37 5.80 8.65
CA LEU A 232 3.17 6.26 7.54
C LEU A 232 3.07 5.29 6.35
N THR A 233 3.23 3.98 6.57
CA THR A 233 3.08 2.97 5.49
C THR A 233 1.70 3.03 4.87
N HIS A 234 0.65 3.07 5.68
CA HIS A 234 -0.72 3.10 5.18
C HIS A 234 -1.00 4.33 4.31
N VAL A 235 -0.58 5.53 4.76
CA VAL A 235 -0.81 6.76 4.01
C VAL A 235 0.01 6.82 2.74
N THR A 236 1.27 6.37 2.77
CA THR A 236 2.12 6.31 1.58
C THR A 236 1.52 5.41 0.50
N LEU A 237 1.10 4.19 0.86
CA LEU A 237 0.48 3.28 -0.11
C LEU A 237 -0.84 3.84 -0.64
N LYS A 238 -1.69 4.39 0.24
CA LYS A 238 -2.95 5.02 -0.15
C LYS A 238 -2.75 6.20 -1.12
N LEU A 239 -1.70 7.00 -0.90
CA LEU A 239 -1.35 8.12 -1.78
C LEU A 239 -0.91 7.63 -3.16
N LEU A 240 -0.04 6.62 -3.21
CA LEU A 240 0.45 6.04 -4.46
C LEU A 240 -0.67 5.38 -5.26
N ASP A 241 -1.55 4.60 -4.61
CA ASP A 241 -2.71 3.99 -5.27
C ASP A 241 -3.67 5.05 -5.83
N ALA A 242 -3.96 6.09 -5.06
CA ALA A 242 -4.85 7.17 -5.49
C ALA A 242 -4.30 7.94 -6.68
N ASN A 243 -2.97 8.15 -6.73
CA ASN A 243 -2.32 8.79 -7.86
C ASN A 243 -2.32 7.90 -9.10
N ALA A 244 -1.98 6.61 -8.95
CA ALA A 244 -2.04 5.65 -10.05
C ALA A 244 -3.45 5.54 -10.65
N ALA A 245 -4.49 5.48 -9.81
CA ALA A 245 -5.89 5.51 -10.25
C ALA A 245 -6.26 6.81 -10.98
N SER A 246 -5.76 7.95 -10.50
CA SER A 246 -5.99 9.26 -11.14
C SER A 246 -5.31 9.35 -12.51
N CYS A 247 -4.10 8.80 -12.65
CA CYS A 247 -3.39 8.71 -13.92
C CYS A 247 -4.16 7.83 -14.92
N MET A 248 -4.62 6.64 -14.52
CA MET A 248 -5.42 5.77 -15.38
C MET A 248 -6.73 6.46 -15.84
N ALA A 249 -7.45 7.11 -14.93
CA ALA A 249 -8.67 7.85 -15.28
C ALA A 249 -8.42 9.03 -16.24
N SER A 250 -7.19 9.55 -16.30
CA SER A 250 -6.80 10.62 -17.24
C SER A 250 -6.38 10.11 -18.62
N LEU A 251 -6.07 8.81 -18.75
CA LEU A 251 -5.66 8.15 -19.99
C LEU A 251 -6.84 7.50 -20.74
N ASP A 252 -7.97 7.26 -20.07
CA ASP A 252 -9.18 6.72 -20.68
C ASP A 252 -9.90 7.77 -21.56
N PRO A 253 -9.97 7.56 -22.89
CA PRO A 253 -10.63 8.49 -23.81
C PRO A 253 -12.17 8.53 -23.66
N ASP A 254 -12.80 7.51 -23.07
CA ASP A 254 -14.25 7.36 -22.96
C ASP A 254 -14.81 7.68 -21.56
N ALA A 255 -13.97 8.12 -20.63
CA ALA A 255 -14.41 8.56 -19.31
C ALA A 255 -15.41 9.75 -19.44
N PRO A 256 -16.62 9.66 -18.83
CA PRO A 256 -17.67 10.67 -18.94
C PRO A 256 -17.24 11.95 -18.20
N GLY A 257 -16.50 12.80 -18.91
CA GLY A 257 -15.98 14.06 -18.38
C GLY A 257 -14.84 14.69 -19.19
N VAL A 258 -14.14 13.94 -20.05
CA VAL A 258 -12.95 14.45 -20.76
C VAL A 258 -13.10 14.46 -22.30
N GLY A 259 -14.06 13.72 -22.86
CA GLY A 259 -14.36 13.68 -24.31
C GLY A 259 -15.04 14.91 -24.92
N GLY A 260 -15.25 16.01 -24.16
CA GLY A 260 -16.10 17.13 -24.58
C GLY A 260 -15.44 18.51 -24.77
N ARG A 261 -14.10 18.65 -24.69
CA ARG A 261 -13.44 19.97 -24.79
C ARG A 261 -12.22 20.03 -25.72
N ARG A 262 -12.29 19.36 -26.87
CA ARG A 262 -11.30 19.53 -27.95
C ARG A 262 -11.93 19.97 -29.26
N ARG A 263 -12.56 21.16 -29.28
CA ARG A 263 -12.65 22.04 -30.46
C ARG A 263 -13.40 23.34 -30.13
N GLY A 264 -12.71 24.28 -29.50
CA GLY A 264 -13.24 25.63 -29.28
C GLY A 264 -12.61 26.28 -28.06
N GLY A 265 -11.69 27.23 -28.27
CA GLY A 265 -11.14 28.04 -27.18
C GLY A 265 -9.62 28.04 -27.01
N LYS A 266 -8.83 27.98 -28.09
CA LYS A 266 -7.44 28.48 -28.07
C LYS A 266 -7.46 30.01 -28.26
N LYS A 267 -7.88 30.77 -27.25
CA LYS A 267 -7.62 32.21 -27.18
C LYS A 267 -7.48 32.60 -25.71
N GLY A 268 -6.25 32.93 -25.29
CA GLY A 268 -6.00 33.64 -24.03
C GLY A 268 -5.37 32.87 -22.85
N LYS A 269 -4.82 31.65 -23.00
CA LYS A 269 -4.03 31.06 -21.89
C LYS A 269 -2.65 31.74 -21.80
N SER A 270 -2.27 32.20 -20.60
CA SER A 270 -0.96 32.81 -20.37
C SER A 270 0.17 31.78 -20.56
N ALA A 271 1.36 32.23 -20.97
CA ALA A 271 2.53 31.36 -21.15
C ALA A 271 2.91 30.60 -19.86
N ALA A 272 2.65 31.18 -18.69
CA ALA A 272 2.88 30.54 -17.40
C ALA A 272 1.93 29.35 -17.15
N GLU A 273 0.67 29.49 -17.54
CA GLU A 273 -0.35 28.44 -17.36
C GLU A 273 -0.10 27.24 -18.29
N LEU A 274 0.38 27.52 -19.51
CA LEU A 274 0.76 26.47 -20.47
C LEU A 274 1.97 25.66 -19.96
N ARG A 275 3.00 26.34 -19.42
CA ARG A 275 4.17 25.68 -18.82
C ARG A 275 3.81 24.82 -17.61
N ARG A 276 2.84 25.25 -16.79
CA ARG A 276 2.33 24.47 -15.65
C ARG A 276 1.60 23.22 -16.10
N GLN A 277 0.69 23.34 -17.07
CA GLN A 277 -0.04 22.19 -17.62
C GLN A 277 0.91 21.16 -18.24
N ASP A 278 1.92 21.63 -18.96
CA ASP A 278 2.97 20.78 -19.53
C ASP A 278 3.83 20.09 -18.45
N ALA A 279 4.17 20.77 -17.36
CA ALA A 279 4.87 20.16 -16.23
C ALA A 279 4.03 19.08 -15.53
N VAL A 280 2.73 19.32 -15.32
CA VAL A 280 1.81 18.34 -14.72
C VAL A 280 1.65 17.12 -15.63
N ALA A 281 1.53 17.32 -16.94
CA ALA A 281 1.44 16.22 -17.90
C ALA A 281 2.69 15.31 -17.84
N ARG A 282 3.89 15.90 -17.74
CA ARG A 282 5.13 15.12 -17.55
C ARG A 282 5.14 14.35 -16.24
N MET A 283 4.77 14.98 -15.13
CA MET A 283 4.72 14.31 -13.82
C MET A 283 3.72 13.14 -13.83
N ASN A 284 2.57 13.30 -14.49
CA ASN A 284 1.57 12.24 -14.62
C ASN A 284 2.04 11.10 -15.54
N ALA A 285 2.80 11.39 -16.59
CA ALA A 285 3.39 10.36 -17.45
C ALA A 285 4.38 9.49 -16.64
N ILE A 286 5.30 10.12 -15.91
CA ILE A 286 6.25 9.39 -15.04
C ILE A 286 5.50 8.59 -13.97
N ALA A 287 4.47 9.18 -13.35
CA ALA A 287 3.66 8.49 -12.35
C ALA A 287 2.87 7.30 -12.92
N SER A 288 2.49 7.34 -14.21
CA SER A 288 1.81 6.22 -14.88
C SER A 288 2.72 5.03 -15.16
N GLU A 289 4.03 5.28 -15.33
CA GLU A 289 5.05 4.24 -15.45
C GLU A 289 5.40 3.60 -14.09
N PHE A 290 5.06 4.26 -12.98
CA PHE A 290 5.42 3.79 -11.65
C PHE A 290 4.54 2.62 -11.20
N ASP A 291 5.16 1.45 -11.05
CA ASP A 291 4.49 0.27 -10.52
C ASP A 291 4.44 0.26 -8.97
N VAL A 292 3.26 0.61 -8.44
CA VAL A 292 2.96 0.56 -7.01
C VAL A 292 3.05 -0.86 -6.43
N GLN A 293 2.75 -1.88 -7.24
CA GLN A 293 2.80 -3.28 -6.82
C GLN A 293 4.25 -3.73 -6.62
N SER A 294 5.14 -3.45 -7.57
CA SER A 294 6.59 -3.67 -7.41
C SER A 294 7.18 -2.90 -6.23
N TYR A 295 6.78 -1.63 -6.02
CA TYR A 295 7.20 -0.88 -4.83
C TYR A 295 6.77 -1.58 -3.54
N PHE A 296 5.50 -1.99 -3.43
CA PHE A 296 5.00 -2.72 -2.27
C PHE A 296 5.75 -4.04 -2.05
N ALA A 297 5.87 -4.88 -3.08
CA ALA A 297 6.50 -6.20 -2.99
C ALA A 297 7.98 -6.14 -2.63
N LYS A 298 8.73 -5.22 -3.24
CA LYS A 298 10.20 -5.15 -3.08
C LYS A 298 10.63 -4.31 -1.87
N LYS A 299 9.83 -3.31 -1.46
CA LYS A 299 10.25 -2.33 -0.44
C LYS A 299 9.49 -2.43 0.87
N VAL A 300 8.25 -2.95 0.87
CA VAL A 300 7.39 -3.00 2.06
C VAL A 300 7.14 -4.44 2.52
N ALA A 301 6.78 -5.34 1.59
CA ALA A 301 6.45 -6.72 1.89
C ALA A 301 7.69 -7.52 2.30
N SER A 302 7.85 -7.76 3.60
CA SER A 302 8.93 -8.59 4.14
C SER A 302 8.47 -9.33 5.40
N SER A 303 9.08 -10.48 5.69
CA SER A 303 8.79 -11.26 6.90
C SER A 303 9.03 -10.44 8.17
N HIS A 304 9.97 -9.49 8.12
CA HIS A 304 10.23 -8.55 9.22
C HIS A 304 9.07 -7.58 9.44
N VAL A 305 8.48 -7.04 8.37
CA VAL A 305 7.32 -6.16 8.46
C VAL A 305 6.10 -6.92 8.98
N VAL A 306 5.86 -8.16 8.53
CA VAL A 306 4.78 -9.01 9.08
C VAL A 306 4.97 -9.24 10.58
N TYR A 307 6.20 -9.58 11.01
CA TYR A 307 6.53 -9.72 12.43
C TYR A 307 6.26 -8.43 13.21
N MET A 308 6.69 -7.29 12.68
CA MET A 308 6.51 -5.98 13.29
C MET A 308 5.03 -5.62 13.46
N TYR A 309 4.20 -5.85 12.43
CA TYR A 309 2.75 -5.61 12.48
C TYR A 309 2.05 -6.57 13.44
N THR A 310 2.46 -7.85 13.45
CA THR A 310 1.95 -8.87 14.39
C THR A 310 2.28 -8.51 15.84
N ARG A 311 3.48 -7.97 16.09
CA ARG A 311 3.86 -7.46 17.42
C ARG A 311 2.98 -6.30 17.86
N LEU A 312 2.64 -5.37 16.97
CA LEU A 312 1.68 -4.31 17.31
C LEU A 312 0.28 -4.88 17.60
N LEU A 313 -0.14 -5.88 16.80
CA LEU A 313 -1.43 -6.51 16.94
C LEU A 313 -1.56 -7.29 18.26
N SER A 314 -0.48 -7.82 18.83
CA SER A 314 -0.50 -8.46 20.15
C SER A 314 -1.02 -7.56 21.28
N GLN A 315 -1.04 -6.24 21.07
CA GLN A 315 -1.58 -5.24 21.99
C GLN A 315 -2.89 -4.63 21.48
N TYR A 316 -3.68 -5.38 20.70
CA TYR A 316 -4.90 -4.92 20.03
C TYR A 316 -5.88 -4.17 20.94
N SER A 317 -5.98 -4.58 22.22
CA SER A 317 -6.89 -3.98 23.19
C SER A 317 -6.51 -2.55 23.56
N VAL A 318 -5.20 -2.25 23.60
CA VAL A 318 -4.66 -0.93 23.95
C VAL A 318 -4.65 0.01 22.73
N ASN A 319 -4.53 -0.55 21.52
CA ASN A 319 -4.42 0.22 20.29
C ASN A 319 -5.71 0.97 19.97
N ALA A 320 -5.57 2.16 19.38
CA ALA A 320 -6.72 2.84 18.81
C ALA A 320 -7.32 1.99 17.67
N PRO A 321 -8.67 1.96 17.50
CA PRO A 321 -9.33 1.12 16.50
C PRO A 321 -8.81 1.32 15.07
N ARG A 322 -8.54 2.58 14.71
CA ARG A 322 -7.93 2.93 13.42
C ARG A 322 -6.56 2.29 13.17
N ILE A 323 -5.76 2.07 14.22
CA ILE A 323 -4.44 1.45 14.09
C ILE A 323 -4.63 -0.04 13.77
N ASN A 324 -5.54 -0.71 14.49
CA ASN A 324 -5.87 -2.11 14.21
C ASN A 324 -6.43 -2.27 12.79
N GLN A 325 -7.30 -1.35 12.34
CA GLN A 325 -7.80 -1.34 10.96
C GLN A 325 -6.69 -1.14 9.93
N ARG A 326 -5.70 -0.27 10.19
CA ARG A 326 -4.54 -0.07 9.31
C ARG A 326 -3.63 -1.28 9.25
N VAL A 327 -3.43 -1.97 10.39
CA VAL A 327 -2.71 -3.25 10.44
C VAL A 327 -3.42 -4.27 9.56
N VAL A 328 -4.72 -4.48 9.77
CA VAL A 328 -5.53 -5.41 8.96
C VAL A 328 -5.49 -5.04 7.49
N ALA A 329 -5.59 -3.76 7.13
CA ALA A 329 -5.53 -3.31 5.75
C ALA A 329 -4.22 -3.70 5.04
N LEU A 330 -3.07 -3.63 5.74
CA LEU A 330 -1.80 -4.10 5.19
C LEU A 330 -1.80 -5.63 5.02
N LEU A 331 -2.26 -6.37 6.03
CA LEU A 331 -2.26 -7.83 5.98
C LEU A 331 -3.21 -8.36 4.90
N VAL A 332 -4.39 -7.78 4.74
CA VAL A 332 -5.30 -8.07 3.62
C VAL A 332 -4.66 -7.74 2.28
N ARG A 333 -3.89 -6.64 2.19
CA ARG A 333 -3.14 -6.32 0.97
C ARG A 333 -2.10 -7.40 0.64
N LEU A 334 -1.42 -7.98 1.64
CA LEU A 334 -0.52 -9.11 1.42
C LEU A 334 -1.27 -10.33 0.85
N CYS A 335 -2.44 -10.67 1.42
CA CYS A 335 -3.24 -11.80 0.93
C CYS A 335 -3.72 -11.61 -0.53
N ARG A 336 -4.01 -10.37 -0.93
CA ARG A 336 -4.48 -10.06 -2.29
C ARG A 336 -3.36 -9.87 -3.30
N PHE A 337 -2.11 -9.77 -2.85
CA PHE A 337 -0.96 -9.55 -3.74
C PHE A 337 -0.58 -10.86 -4.42
N THR A 338 -0.70 -10.90 -5.76
CA THR A 338 -0.30 -12.05 -6.58
C THR A 338 1.17 -11.93 -6.99
N VAL A 339 2.00 -12.87 -6.54
CA VAL A 339 3.45 -12.98 -6.83
C VAL A 339 3.70 -13.68 -8.17
N ALA A 340 2.96 -14.76 -8.43
CA ALA A 340 2.99 -15.48 -9.69
C ALA A 340 1.55 -15.70 -10.14
N ARG A 341 1.24 -15.29 -11.37
CA ARG A 341 0.03 -15.73 -12.08
C ARG A 341 0.43 -16.96 -12.90
N PRO A 342 -0.46 -17.95 -13.07
CA PRO A 342 -0.29 -18.93 -14.12
C PRO A 342 -0.11 -18.18 -15.45
N GLU A 343 0.82 -18.63 -16.30
CA GLU A 343 0.78 -18.28 -17.71
C GLU A 343 -0.60 -18.69 -18.25
N GLU A 344 -1.19 -17.89 -19.15
CA GLU A 344 -2.53 -18.13 -19.66
C GLU A 344 -2.65 -19.60 -20.10
N GLU A 345 -3.53 -20.35 -19.45
CA GLU A 345 -3.83 -21.72 -19.84
C GLU A 345 -4.21 -21.68 -21.33
N ILE A 346 -3.49 -22.42 -22.16
CA ILE A 346 -3.82 -22.56 -23.57
C ILE A 346 -5.26 -23.04 -23.64
N GLU A 347 -6.13 -22.24 -24.25
CA GLU A 347 -7.57 -22.48 -24.32
C GLU A 347 -7.81 -23.84 -25.01
N GLY A 348 -8.20 -24.87 -24.22
CA GLY A 348 -8.41 -26.24 -24.70
C GLY A 348 -7.56 -27.33 -24.02
N ALA A 349 -6.51 -26.98 -23.29
CA ALA A 349 -5.66 -27.98 -22.61
C ALA A 349 -6.35 -28.60 -21.35
N PRO A 350 -6.15 -29.91 -21.07
CA PRO A 350 -6.63 -30.53 -19.84
C PRO A 350 -6.07 -29.83 -18.58
N PRO A 351 -6.85 -29.75 -17.48
CA PRO A 351 -6.39 -29.11 -16.25
C PRO A 351 -5.19 -29.86 -15.68
N ASN A 352 -4.00 -29.25 -15.75
CA ASN A 352 -2.77 -29.82 -15.20
C ASN A 352 -2.85 -29.77 -13.66
N PRO A 353 -2.87 -30.92 -12.95
CA PRO A 353 -3.00 -30.95 -11.49
C PRO A 353 -1.78 -30.34 -10.76
N ILE A 354 -0.67 -30.12 -11.47
CA ILE A 354 0.60 -29.55 -11.02
C ILE A 354 0.81 -28.11 -11.53
N ALA A 355 -0.16 -27.54 -12.26
CA ALA A 355 -0.12 -26.18 -12.77
C ALA A 355 0.22 -25.15 -11.68
N ILE A 356 0.93 -24.09 -12.08
CA ILE A 356 1.30 -22.98 -11.19
C ILE A 356 0.02 -22.38 -10.62
N LYS A 357 -0.23 -22.60 -9.33
CA LYS A 357 -1.35 -21.96 -8.65
C LYS A 357 -1.05 -20.49 -8.51
N THR A 358 -2.11 -19.67 -8.58
CA THR A 358 -2.04 -18.24 -8.26
C THR A 358 -1.39 -18.10 -6.88
N THR A 359 -0.15 -17.61 -6.88
CA THR A 359 0.66 -17.56 -5.66
C THR A 359 0.47 -16.18 -5.05
N THR A 360 -0.04 -16.12 -3.83
CA THR A 360 -0.16 -14.88 -3.07
C THR A 360 0.93 -14.78 -2.00
N LEU A 361 1.09 -13.60 -1.38
CA LEU A 361 1.98 -13.44 -0.21
C LEU A 361 1.32 -13.87 1.12
N GLU A 362 0.15 -14.50 1.06
CA GLU A 362 -0.58 -14.99 2.23
C GLU A 362 0.22 -15.96 3.10
N PRO A 363 1.03 -16.91 2.55
CA PRO A 363 1.81 -17.83 3.37
C PRO A 363 2.78 -17.14 4.34
N MET A 364 3.16 -15.88 4.10
CA MET A 364 3.97 -15.10 5.05
C MET A 364 3.28 -14.89 6.41
N LEU A 365 1.94 -14.97 6.44
CA LEU A 365 1.13 -14.80 7.64
C LEU A 365 1.05 -16.07 8.47
N TYR A 366 1.39 -17.24 7.91
CA TYR A 366 1.37 -18.53 8.59
C TYR A 366 2.58 -18.72 9.51
N SER A 367 2.85 -17.73 10.35
CA SER A 367 3.83 -17.86 11.43
C SER A 367 3.10 -18.19 12.73
N ILE A 368 3.71 -19.04 13.58
CA ILE A 368 3.14 -19.41 14.88
C ILE A 368 2.79 -18.18 15.74
N GLN A 369 3.57 -17.12 15.62
CA GLN A 369 3.35 -15.88 16.37
C GLN A 369 2.11 -15.14 15.87
N THR A 370 1.92 -15.07 14.55
CA THR A 370 0.72 -14.48 13.96
C THR A 370 -0.51 -15.28 14.35
N LEU A 371 -0.48 -16.59 14.17
CA LEU A 371 -1.61 -17.48 14.47
C LEU A 371 -1.98 -17.46 15.96
N SER A 372 -0.99 -17.41 16.86
CA SER A 372 -1.24 -17.27 18.30
C SER A 372 -1.95 -15.97 18.64
N VAL A 373 -1.51 -14.84 18.06
CA VAL A 373 -2.16 -13.53 18.27
C VAL A 373 -3.58 -13.53 17.71
N LEU A 374 -3.81 -14.13 16.53
CA LEU A 374 -5.15 -14.23 15.95
C LEU A 374 -6.08 -15.10 16.80
N ASN A 375 -5.57 -16.20 17.36
CA ASN A 375 -6.31 -17.04 18.30
C ASN A 375 -6.65 -16.28 19.60
N ASP A 376 -5.71 -15.51 20.15
CA ASP A 376 -5.95 -14.67 21.33
C ASP A 376 -6.99 -13.57 21.06
N VAL A 377 -7.08 -13.06 19.82
CA VAL A 377 -8.08 -12.09 19.39
C VAL A 377 -9.47 -12.72 19.28
N LEU A 378 -9.59 -13.92 18.69
CA LEU A 378 -10.89 -14.59 18.50
C LEU A 378 -11.50 -15.13 19.80
N ASN A 379 -10.65 -15.45 20.77
CA ASN A 379 -11.07 -15.93 22.10
C ASN A 379 -11.33 -14.79 23.11
N ASP A 380 -11.12 -13.52 22.74
CA ASP A 380 -11.45 -12.39 23.62
C ASP A 380 -12.93 -12.01 23.50
N ASP A 381 -13.72 -12.40 24.50
CA ASP A 381 -15.15 -12.10 24.58
C ASP A 381 -15.43 -10.60 24.62
N ALA A 382 -14.49 -9.75 25.08
CA ALA A 382 -14.68 -8.31 25.19
C ALA A 382 -14.71 -7.58 23.83
N LEU A 383 -14.23 -8.24 22.77
CA LEU A 383 -14.19 -7.68 21.42
C LEU A 383 -15.42 -8.02 20.57
N ARG A 384 -16.18 -9.06 20.94
CA ARG A 384 -17.30 -9.57 20.13
C ARG A 384 -18.45 -8.59 19.98
N ASP A 385 -18.65 -7.73 20.98
CA ASP A 385 -19.73 -6.73 20.98
C ASP A 385 -19.32 -5.38 20.35
N ASP A 386 -18.03 -5.20 20.03
CA ASP A 386 -17.51 -3.92 19.51
C ASP A 386 -17.35 -3.94 18.00
N LYS A 387 -18.29 -3.26 17.30
CA LYS A 387 -18.31 -3.12 15.84
C LYS A 387 -17.01 -2.56 15.25
N GLU A 388 -16.22 -1.83 16.03
CA GLU A 388 -14.94 -1.30 15.56
C GLU A 388 -13.90 -2.40 15.27
N PHE A 389 -14.08 -3.59 15.85
CA PHE A 389 -13.22 -4.76 15.71
C PHE A 389 -13.74 -5.82 14.73
N ASP A 390 -14.93 -5.65 14.14
CA ASP A 390 -15.48 -6.57 13.14
C ASP A 390 -14.49 -6.88 12.00
N PRO A 391 -13.78 -5.89 11.41
CA PRO A 391 -12.81 -6.18 10.34
C PRO A 391 -11.65 -7.06 10.81
N LEU A 392 -11.24 -6.93 12.08
CA LEU A 392 -10.16 -7.72 12.66
C LEU A 392 -10.62 -9.16 12.96
N LEU A 393 -11.82 -9.34 13.52
CA LEU A 393 -12.39 -10.65 13.80
C LEU A 393 -12.64 -11.44 12.50
N ASN A 394 -13.24 -10.79 11.49
CA ASN A 394 -13.45 -11.39 10.17
C ASN A 394 -12.13 -11.79 9.52
N PHE A 395 -11.13 -10.91 9.55
CA PHE A 395 -9.80 -11.22 9.02
C PHE A 395 -9.15 -12.41 9.75
N ALA A 396 -9.18 -12.43 11.08
CA ALA A 396 -8.60 -13.53 11.87
C ALA A 396 -9.26 -14.88 11.57
N SER A 397 -10.59 -14.90 11.46
CA SER A 397 -11.34 -16.12 11.10
C SER A 397 -10.99 -16.64 9.70
N VAL A 398 -10.88 -15.73 8.72
CA VAL A 398 -10.56 -16.10 7.34
C VAL A 398 -9.15 -16.70 7.24
N ILE A 399 -8.15 -16.06 7.87
CA ILE A 399 -6.76 -16.53 7.83
C ILE A 399 -6.60 -17.89 8.51
N LEU A 400 -7.25 -18.12 9.65
CA LEU A 400 -7.18 -19.43 10.32
C LEU A 400 -7.83 -20.53 9.48
N ARG A 401 -8.94 -20.23 8.79
CA ARG A 401 -9.57 -21.18 7.87
C ARG A 401 -8.66 -21.49 6.69
N HIS A 402 -8.09 -20.47 6.04
CA HIS A 402 -7.17 -20.67 4.93
C HIS A 402 -5.90 -21.42 5.34
N PHE A 403 -5.40 -21.17 6.55
CA PHE A 403 -4.29 -21.94 7.11
C PHE A 403 -4.65 -23.42 7.29
N ALA A 404 -5.84 -23.72 7.84
CA ALA A 404 -6.30 -25.11 8.01
C ALA A 404 -6.41 -25.83 6.66
N GLU A 405 -7.07 -25.21 5.67
CA GLU A 405 -7.19 -25.75 4.31
C GLU A 405 -5.81 -25.91 3.63
N ALA A 406 -4.89 -24.97 3.84
CA ALA A 406 -3.54 -25.05 3.29
C ALA A 406 -2.71 -26.15 3.96
N ALA A 407 -2.82 -26.32 5.28
CA ALA A 407 -2.10 -27.34 6.04
C ALA A 407 -2.58 -28.76 5.71
N GLU A 408 -3.87 -28.94 5.41
CA GLU A 408 -4.41 -30.21 4.91
C GLU A 408 -3.83 -30.58 3.55
N ARG A 409 -3.61 -29.59 2.66
CA ARG A 409 -3.01 -29.81 1.34
C ARG A 409 -1.50 -29.99 1.38
N ASN A 410 -0.82 -29.29 2.29
CA ASN A 410 0.63 -29.29 2.44
C ASN A 410 1.02 -29.49 3.92
N PRO A 411 1.20 -30.75 4.37
CA PRO A 411 1.56 -31.06 5.76
C PRO A 411 2.88 -30.43 6.23
N MET A 412 3.78 -30.06 5.32
CA MET A 412 5.05 -29.40 5.66
C MET A 412 4.84 -28.02 6.29
N LEU A 413 3.67 -27.38 6.05
CA LEU A 413 3.33 -26.11 6.67
C LEU A 413 3.37 -26.16 8.20
N HIS A 414 3.04 -27.31 8.82
CA HIS A 414 3.11 -27.47 10.28
C HIS A 414 4.52 -27.30 10.85
N VAL A 415 5.55 -27.61 10.07
CA VAL A 415 6.95 -27.42 10.48
C VAL A 415 7.40 -26.00 10.12
N GLU A 416 7.01 -25.52 8.94
CA GLU A 416 7.45 -24.22 8.42
C GLU A 416 6.89 -23.03 9.20
N ILE A 417 5.73 -23.18 9.86
CA ILE A 417 5.17 -22.13 10.73
C ILE A 417 6.09 -21.76 11.91
N LEU A 418 7.04 -22.63 12.26
CA LEU A 418 7.99 -22.42 13.36
C LEU A 418 9.18 -21.56 12.96
N PHE A 419 9.47 -21.46 11.65
CA PHE A 419 10.69 -20.84 11.15
C PHE A 419 10.42 -19.50 10.46
N LYS A 420 11.40 -18.60 10.57
CA LYS A 420 11.38 -17.35 9.84
C LYS A 420 11.99 -17.56 8.46
N GLN A 421 11.18 -17.37 7.43
CA GLN A 421 11.60 -17.59 6.06
C GLN A 421 12.49 -16.44 5.56
N PRO A 422 13.72 -16.74 5.06
CA PRO A 422 14.68 -15.72 4.65
C PRO A 422 14.31 -15.06 3.32
N VAL A 423 13.67 -15.80 2.40
CA VAL A 423 13.23 -15.31 1.10
C VAL A 423 11.71 -15.46 0.99
N PRO A 424 10.93 -14.46 1.44
CA PRO A 424 9.48 -14.61 1.58
C PRO A 424 8.75 -14.86 0.26
N HIS A 425 9.16 -14.21 -0.84
CA HIS A 425 8.54 -14.36 -2.15
C HIS A 425 8.64 -15.79 -2.67
N ARG A 426 9.86 -16.35 -2.68
CA ARG A 426 10.13 -17.74 -3.07
C ARG A 426 9.46 -18.74 -2.12
N TYR A 427 9.46 -18.46 -0.82
CA TYR A 427 8.77 -19.30 0.15
C TYR A 427 7.26 -19.39 -0.14
N CYS A 428 6.60 -18.26 -0.45
CA CYS A 428 5.17 -18.28 -0.75
C CYS A 428 4.86 -19.12 -1.99
N GLU A 429 5.71 -19.03 -3.01
CA GLU A 429 5.63 -19.85 -4.22
C GLU A 429 5.79 -21.33 -3.92
N MET A 430 6.83 -21.70 -3.16
CA MET A 430 7.07 -23.10 -2.79
C MET A 430 5.96 -23.65 -1.89
N ALA A 431 5.49 -22.87 -0.92
CA ALA A 431 4.44 -23.26 0.01
C ALA A 431 3.08 -23.49 -0.70
N THR A 432 2.70 -22.58 -1.61
CA THR A 432 1.44 -22.66 -2.36
C THR A 432 1.46 -23.83 -3.34
N ASN A 433 2.62 -24.09 -3.93
CA ASN A 433 2.81 -25.15 -4.91
C ASN A 433 3.29 -26.47 -4.31
N SER A 434 3.12 -26.66 -2.99
CA SER A 434 3.45 -27.92 -2.29
C SER A 434 4.88 -28.42 -2.56
N TYR A 435 5.82 -27.49 -2.74
CA TYR A 435 7.24 -27.76 -3.01
C TYR A 435 7.51 -28.56 -4.30
N VAL A 436 6.56 -28.59 -5.24
CA VAL A 436 6.78 -29.21 -6.54
C VAL A 436 7.85 -28.43 -7.30
N THR A 437 8.92 -29.13 -7.70
CA THR A 437 10.01 -28.55 -8.47
C THR A 437 9.60 -28.30 -9.91
N GLU A 438 10.21 -27.30 -10.54
CA GLU A 438 9.99 -26.97 -11.95
C GLU A 438 10.22 -28.18 -12.88
N GLU A 439 11.22 -29.01 -12.58
CA GLU A 439 11.50 -30.26 -13.29
C GLU A 439 10.31 -31.25 -13.24
N LEU A 440 9.71 -31.43 -12.06
CA LEU A 440 8.54 -32.29 -11.89
C LEU A 440 7.32 -31.72 -12.63
N ARG A 441 7.23 -30.39 -12.75
CA ARG A 441 6.18 -29.77 -13.57
C ARG A 441 6.37 -30.05 -15.04
N MET A 442 7.59 -29.84 -15.57
CA MET A 442 7.87 -30.08 -16.99
C MET A 442 7.70 -31.55 -17.35
N MET A 443 8.01 -32.48 -16.44
CA MET A 443 7.73 -33.90 -16.65
C MET A 443 6.22 -34.18 -16.72
N ALA A 444 5.42 -33.60 -15.82
CA ALA A 444 3.96 -33.76 -15.83
C ALA A 444 3.29 -33.10 -17.05
N GLU A 445 3.76 -31.93 -17.46
CA GLU A 445 3.27 -31.24 -18.67
C GLU A 445 3.61 -32.04 -19.93
N ARG A 446 4.83 -32.56 -20.03
CA ARG A 446 5.24 -33.45 -21.12
C ARG A 446 4.39 -34.73 -21.17
N GLU A 447 4.11 -35.33 -20.03
CA GLU A 447 3.28 -36.55 -19.95
C GLU A 447 1.84 -36.27 -20.41
N LEU A 448 1.28 -35.13 -20.02
CA LEU A 448 -0.07 -34.70 -20.42
C LEU A 448 -0.14 -34.42 -21.93
N LEU A 449 0.87 -33.76 -22.51
CA LEU A 449 0.98 -33.55 -23.97
C LEU A 449 1.12 -34.88 -24.74
N LEU A 450 1.86 -35.85 -24.20
CA LEU A 450 1.97 -37.19 -24.80
C LEU A 450 0.64 -37.95 -24.73
N GLU A 451 -0.10 -37.82 -23.62
CA GLU A 451 -1.43 -38.41 -23.48
C GLU A 451 -2.44 -37.78 -24.44
N GLU A 452 -2.32 -36.47 -24.69
CA GLU A 452 -3.13 -35.74 -25.67
C GLU A 452 -2.81 -36.17 -27.11
N GLN A 453 -1.53 -36.29 -27.48
CA GLN A 453 -1.13 -36.83 -28.79
C GLN A 453 -1.67 -38.25 -28.99
N ARG A 454 -1.66 -39.06 -27.94
CA ARG A 454 -2.21 -40.41 -27.99
C ARG A 454 -3.73 -40.40 -28.17
N LYS A 455 -4.47 -39.51 -27.50
CA LYS A 455 -5.92 -39.38 -27.67
C LYS A 455 -6.29 -38.88 -29.06
N MET A 456 -5.56 -37.92 -29.60
CA MET A 456 -5.76 -37.46 -30.98
C MET A 456 -5.50 -38.59 -31.98
N ALA A 457 -4.43 -39.37 -31.80
CA ALA A 457 -4.17 -40.53 -32.65
C ALA A 457 -5.26 -41.61 -32.54
N GLU A 458 -5.78 -41.88 -31.32
CA GLU A 458 -6.89 -42.81 -31.10
C GLU A 458 -8.21 -42.30 -31.70
N GLU A 459 -8.45 -40.98 -31.70
CA GLU A 459 -9.60 -40.36 -32.35
C GLU A 459 -9.48 -40.38 -33.89
N GLU A 460 -8.30 -40.06 -34.44
CA GLU A 460 -8.00 -40.16 -35.87
C GLU A 460 -8.15 -41.60 -36.37
N GLU A 461 -7.66 -42.59 -35.63
CA GLU A 461 -7.86 -44.00 -35.95
C GLU A 461 -9.34 -44.40 -35.94
N ARG A 462 -10.14 -43.85 -35.00
CA ARG A 462 -11.57 -44.11 -34.92
C ARG A 462 -12.33 -43.46 -36.08
N GLU A 463 -12.00 -42.22 -36.43
CA GLU A 463 -12.58 -41.52 -37.58
C GLU A 463 -12.21 -42.23 -38.89
N ALA A 464 -10.96 -42.66 -39.07
CA ALA A 464 -10.53 -43.44 -40.23
C ALA A 464 -11.27 -44.80 -40.32
N GLN A 465 -11.53 -45.46 -39.18
CA GLN A 465 -12.33 -46.70 -39.16
C GLN A 465 -13.81 -46.45 -39.48
N GLU A 466 -14.39 -45.34 -39.01
CA GLU A 466 -15.76 -44.95 -39.33
C GLU A 466 -15.92 -44.55 -40.81
N GLU A 467 -14.95 -43.82 -41.38
CA GLU A 467 -14.92 -43.48 -42.81
C GLU A 467 -14.72 -44.73 -43.69
N ALA A 468 -13.83 -45.65 -43.30
CA ALA A 468 -13.64 -46.91 -44.02
C ALA A 468 -14.90 -47.80 -43.96
N ALA A 469 -15.60 -47.82 -42.82
CA ALA A 469 -16.87 -48.52 -42.68
C ALA A 469 -18.01 -47.89 -43.51
N ALA A 470 -18.03 -46.55 -43.63
CA ALA A 470 -18.98 -45.83 -44.48
C ALA A 470 -18.72 -46.08 -45.97
N GLN A 471 -17.46 -46.05 -46.41
CA GLN A 471 -17.06 -46.37 -47.79
C GLN A 471 -17.35 -47.85 -48.15
N ALA A 472 -17.15 -48.77 -47.20
CA ALA A 472 -17.52 -50.18 -47.39
C ALA A 472 -19.04 -50.42 -47.45
N ALA A 473 -19.86 -49.54 -46.87
CA ALA A 473 -21.31 -49.60 -46.94
C ALA A 473 -21.87 -48.99 -48.25
N GLU A 474 -21.18 -48.05 -48.88
CA GLU A 474 -21.56 -47.46 -50.17
C GLU A 474 -21.01 -48.21 -51.40
N GLY A 475 -19.95 -49.03 -51.27
CA GLY A 475 -19.35 -49.81 -52.36
C GLY A 475 -20.08 -51.10 -52.76
N GLY A 476 -21.37 -51.22 -52.45
CA GLY A 476 -22.12 -52.47 -52.49
C GLY A 476 -23.17 -52.63 -53.60
N ASP A 477 -23.04 -51.98 -54.77
CA ASP A 477 -23.79 -52.39 -55.98
C ASP A 477 -23.21 -51.72 -57.24
N ASP A 478 -22.46 -52.45 -58.06
CA ASP A 478 -22.81 -52.70 -59.47
C ASP A 478 -21.74 -53.58 -60.14
N GLY A 479 -22.21 -54.57 -60.90
CA GLY A 479 -21.39 -55.58 -61.55
C GLY A 479 -20.92 -55.17 -62.95
N GLY A 480 -19.60 -55.18 -63.13
CA GLY A 480 -18.90 -55.77 -64.28
C GLY A 480 -19.04 -55.15 -65.67
N GLU A 481 -17.92 -54.72 -66.25
CA GLU A 481 -17.50 -55.18 -67.59
C GLU A 481 -16.03 -54.85 -67.89
N ARG A 482 -15.40 -55.70 -68.71
CA ARG A 482 -14.02 -55.63 -69.20
C ARG A 482 -13.74 -54.35 -70.00
N ALA A 483 -12.54 -53.78 -69.86
CA ALA A 483 -11.63 -53.45 -70.98
C ALA A 483 -10.24 -53.02 -70.46
N ALA A 484 -9.19 -53.58 -71.06
CA ALA A 484 -7.89 -52.93 -71.24
C ALA A 484 -7.80 -52.54 -72.73
N PRO A 485 -6.79 -51.78 -73.22
CA PRO A 485 -5.66 -51.10 -72.56
C PRO A 485 -5.54 -49.61 -72.98
N GLU A 486 -4.56 -48.86 -72.47
CA GLU A 486 -3.68 -47.99 -73.29
C GLU A 486 -2.51 -47.43 -72.46
N GLU A 487 -1.33 -47.44 -73.10
CA GLU A 487 -0.07 -46.84 -72.68
C GLU A 487 -0.15 -45.31 -72.88
N GLU A 488 0.45 -44.52 -72.00
CA GLU A 488 1.18 -43.31 -72.40
C GLU A 488 2.19 -42.92 -71.29
N ASP A 489 3.41 -42.68 -71.75
CA ASP A 489 4.65 -42.38 -71.04
C ASP A 489 4.70 -40.98 -70.38
N ASP A 490 5.80 -40.78 -69.63
CA ASP A 490 6.53 -39.51 -69.38
C ASP A 490 5.93 -38.48 -68.38
N ASP A 491 6.49 -38.38 -67.16
CA ASP A 491 7.72 -37.61 -66.89
C ASP A 491 8.00 -37.38 -65.39
N GLU A 492 9.26 -37.65 -65.02
CA GLU A 492 10.17 -37.00 -64.06
C GLU A 492 9.64 -36.13 -62.88
N GLU A 493 10.07 -36.43 -61.66
CA GLU A 493 11.19 -35.71 -60.98
C GLU A 493 11.29 -36.03 -59.46
N GLN A 494 12.48 -36.53 -59.10
CA GLN A 494 13.32 -36.19 -57.95
C GLN A 494 12.98 -36.66 -56.52
N GLU A 495 13.70 -37.74 -56.17
CA GLU A 495 14.29 -37.99 -54.86
C GLU A 495 14.92 -36.73 -54.22
N LEU A 496 14.70 -36.53 -52.93
CA LEU A 496 15.70 -35.90 -52.06
C LEU A 496 15.75 -36.65 -50.72
N GLU A 497 16.76 -37.51 -50.64
CA GLU A 497 17.36 -38.00 -49.39
C GLU A 497 17.69 -36.82 -48.45
N PHE A 498 17.41 -37.01 -47.15
CA PHE A 498 18.19 -36.35 -46.11
C PHE A 498 18.91 -37.43 -45.31
N VAL A 499 20.23 -37.39 -45.44
CA VAL A 499 21.25 -38.14 -44.70
C VAL A 499 21.36 -37.62 -43.26
N ASP A 500 21.78 -38.53 -42.37
CA ASP A 500 22.28 -38.39 -40.99
C ASP A 500 22.83 -37.01 -40.55
#